data_AF-A0A7X2LNN9-F1
#
_entry.id   AF-A0A7X2LNN9-F1
#
_cell.length_a   1.000
_cell.length_b   1.000
_cell.length_c   1.000
_cell.angle_alpha   90.00
_cell.angle_beta   90.00
_cell.angle_gamma   90.00
#
_symmetry.space_group_name_H-M   'P 1'
#
loop_
_entity.id
_entity.type
_entity.pdbx_description
1 polymer ?
#
loop_
_entity_poly.entity_id
_entity_poly.type
_entity_poly.pdbx_seq_one_letter_code
_entity_poly.pdbx_strand_id
1 'polypeptide(L)'
;MSARSQVDFAEVISEDLIRQVNLSRLYPYEISSELHTSGQFRFDDSLGPQIVLDRYLRRAEHARYVYLHEVAHQIAMEYGMHDAPHGVAHNCYFGVLLLTMLKRADSAHYFQIYDIQDGAPSFDSPGKSEVVRSEKELISRFKFVCEVSEEFARGPWMIEEIAALLYRSYVIEEWKAKTRTFYDFCNVKAPKIQRWGVIAFPGLFLALLVMSIGIRIFR
;
A
#
# COMPACT_ATOMS: atom_id res chain seq x y z
N MET A 1 -24.45 33.82 -5.33
CA MET A 1 -24.06 32.42 -5.03
C MET A 1 -22.92 32.06 -5.97
N SER A 2 -21.68 31.89 -5.49
CA SER A 2 -20.59 31.50 -6.40
C SER A 2 -20.77 30.03 -6.76
N ALA A 3 -20.63 29.70 -8.05
CA ALA A 3 -20.54 28.33 -8.50
C ALA A 3 -19.36 27.69 -7.74
N ARG A 4 -19.66 26.74 -6.85
CA ARG A 4 -18.62 25.96 -6.18
C ARG A 4 -18.02 25.06 -7.25
N SER A 5 -16.74 25.26 -7.60
CA SER A 5 -16.08 24.46 -8.63
C SER A 5 -16.04 23.00 -8.19
N GLN A 6 -16.48 22.11 -9.08
CA GLN A 6 -16.29 20.68 -8.93
C GLN A 6 -14.79 20.36 -9.07
N VAL A 7 -14.29 19.36 -8.37
CA VAL A 7 -12.90 18.89 -8.53
C VAL A 7 -12.74 18.26 -9.92
N ASP A 8 -11.70 18.65 -10.64
CA ASP A 8 -11.24 17.93 -11.82
C ASP A 8 -10.37 16.75 -11.35
N PHE A 9 -10.96 15.55 -11.29
CA PHE A 9 -10.26 14.37 -10.82
C PHE A 9 -9.11 13.95 -11.73
N ALA A 10 -9.16 14.24 -13.03
CA ALA A 10 -8.09 13.88 -13.96
C ALA A 10 -6.84 14.75 -13.76
N GLU A 11 -7.05 16.02 -13.40
CA GLU A 11 -5.95 16.91 -13.01
C GLU A 11 -5.36 16.51 -11.65
N VAL A 12 -6.22 16.15 -10.70
CA VAL A 12 -5.83 15.90 -9.31
C VAL A 12 -5.21 14.53 -9.11
N ILE A 13 -5.73 13.51 -9.79
CA ILE A 13 -5.28 12.11 -9.78
C ILE A 13 -4.60 11.84 -11.12
N SER A 14 -3.32 12.20 -11.19
CA SER A 14 -2.55 12.23 -12.43
C SER A 14 -1.26 11.41 -12.32
N GLU A 15 -0.61 11.19 -13.46
CA GLU A 15 0.72 10.57 -13.53
C GLU A 15 1.77 11.31 -12.67
N ASP A 16 1.62 12.62 -12.50
CA ASP A 16 2.51 13.41 -11.64
C ASP A 16 2.35 13.05 -10.17
N LEU A 17 1.11 12.80 -9.70
CA LEU A 17 0.87 12.29 -8.34
C LEU A 17 1.54 10.93 -8.15
N ILE A 18 1.38 10.02 -9.12
CA ILE A 18 1.97 8.67 -9.10
C ILE A 18 3.50 8.74 -9.01
N ARG A 19 4.14 9.59 -9.81
CA ARG A 19 5.59 9.83 -9.74
C ARG A 19 6.00 10.45 -8.41
N GLN A 20 5.24 11.43 -7.92
CA GLN A 20 5.51 12.11 -6.66
C GLN A 20 5.52 11.14 -5.49
N VAL A 21 4.54 10.23 -5.40
CA VAL A 21 4.49 9.23 -4.32
C VAL A 21 5.33 7.98 -4.59
N ASN A 22 5.88 7.85 -5.80
CA ASN A 22 6.64 6.70 -6.28
C ASN A 22 5.82 5.39 -6.24
N LEU A 23 4.63 5.45 -6.86
CA LEU A 23 3.80 4.28 -7.14
C LEU A 23 4.21 3.66 -8.48
N SER A 24 4.09 2.34 -8.60
CA SER A 24 4.43 1.64 -9.85
C SER A 24 3.49 1.95 -11.02
N ARG A 25 2.26 2.37 -10.71
CA ARG A 25 1.19 2.61 -11.68
C ARG A 25 0.11 3.53 -11.11
N LEU A 26 -0.69 4.11 -12.00
CA LEU A 26 -2.00 4.65 -11.65
C LEU A 26 -2.96 3.49 -11.34
N TYR A 27 -3.62 3.55 -10.19
CA TYR A 27 -4.63 2.58 -9.80
C TYR A 27 -5.99 3.03 -10.36
N PRO A 28 -6.72 2.16 -11.08
CA PRO A 28 -8.00 2.53 -11.68
C PRO A 28 -9.00 3.01 -10.62
N TYR A 29 -9.73 4.07 -10.93
CA TYR A 29 -10.78 4.60 -10.08
C TYR A 29 -12.05 4.96 -10.85
N GLU A 30 -13.18 4.92 -10.15
CA GLU A 30 -14.49 5.35 -10.63
C GLU A 30 -15.02 6.52 -9.79
N ILE A 31 -15.81 7.40 -10.40
CA ILE A 31 -16.48 8.50 -9.71
C ILE A 31 -17.96 8.16 -9.57
N SER A 32 -18.48 8.11 -8.34
CA SER A 32 -19.88 7.76 -8.07
C SER A 32 -20.60 8.87 -7.30
N SER A 33 -21.87 9.11 -7.64
CA SER A 33 -22.78 9.95 -6.85
C SER A 33 -23.59 9.18 -5.81
N GLU A 34 -23.44 7.86 -5.77
CA GLU A 34 -24.18 6.95 -4.89
C GLU A 34 -23.36 6.55 -3.64
N LEU A 35 -22.14 7.08 -3.51
CA LEU A 35 -21.29 6.80 -2.36
C LEU A 35 -21.83 7.48 -1.09
N HIS A 36 -21.93 6.73 -0.01
CA HIS A 36 -22.27 7.26 1.33
C HIS A 36 -21.04 7.62 2.16
N THR A 37 -19.83 7.44 1.60
CA THR A 37 -18.52 7.79 2.17
C THR A 37 -17.78 8.72 1.20
N SER A 38 -16.61 9.24 1.59
CA SER A 38 -15.77 10.04 0.69
C SER A 38 -15.10 9.20 -0.42
N GLY A 39 -14.77 7.95 -0.09
CA GLY A 39 -14.15 6.96 -0.97
C GLY A 39 -14.42 5.55 -0.46
N GLN A 40 -14.21 4.57 -1.33
CA GLN A 40 -14.32 3.16 -0.99
C GLN A 40 -13.45 2.31 -1.92
N PHE A 41 -12.60 1.49 -1.32
CA PHE A 41 -12.03 0.31 -1.95
C PHE A 41 -13.02 -0.86 -1.84
N ARG A 42 -13.36 -1.48 -2.97
CA ARG A 42 -14.23 -2.67 -3.04
C ARG A 42 -13.64 -3.73 -3.95
N PHE A 43 -13.99 -4.99 -3.72
CA PHE A 43 -13.66 -6.09 -4.61
C PHE A 43 -14.94 -6.57 -5.30
N ASP A 44 -14.94 -6.54 -6.63
CA ASP A 44 -16.01 -7.08 -7.46
C ASP A 44 -15.53 -8.37 -8.13
N ASP A 45 -16.27 -9.48 -8.01
CA ASP A 45 -15.84 -10.78 -8.54
C ASP A 45 -15.65 -10.80 -10.06
N SER A 46 -16.27 -9.87 -10.78
CA SER A 46 -16.22 -9.77 -12.25
C SER A 46 -15.23 -8.72 -12.76
N LEU A 47 -15.00 -7.66 -12.00
CA LEU A 47 -14.15 -6.52 -12.39
C LEU A 47 -12.82 -6.46 -11.61
N GLY A 48 -12.70 -7.22 -10.53
CA GLY A 48 -11.55 -7.22 -9.63
C GLY A 48 -11.57 -6.05 -8.63
N PRO A 49 -10.40 -5.65 -8.08
CA PRO A 49 -10.30 -4.54 -7.14
C PRO A 49 -10.67 -3.20 -7.80
N GLN A 50 -11.52 -2.42 -7.12
CA GLN A 50 -11.97 -1.12 -7.59
C GLN A 50 -11.83 -0.05 -6.50
N ILE A 51 -11.37 1.13 -6.90
CA ILE A 51 -11.40 2.36 -6.10
C ILE A 51 -12.58 3.21 -6.57
N VAL A 52 -13.46 3.60 -5.66
CA VAL A 52 -14.61 4.46 -5.97
C VAL A 52 -14.50 5.73 -5.14
N LEU A 53 -14.64 6.89 -5.78
CA LEU A 53 -14.56 8.20 -5.13
C LEU A 53 -15.90 8.92 -5.21
N ASP A 54 -16.25 9.67 -4.16
CA ASP A 54 -17.45 10.49 -4.14
C ASP A 54 -17.33 11.66 -5.12
N ARG A 55 -18.30 11.77 -6.03
CA ARG A 55 -18.45 12.87 -6.98
C ARG A 55 -18.50 14.25 -6.32
N TYR A 56 -18.95 14.33 -5.06
CA TYR A 56 -19.14 15.59 -4.35
C TYR A 56 -17.92 16.07 -3.57
N LEU A 57 -16.75 15.43 -3.72
CA LEU A 57 -15.48 15.96 -3.23
C LEU A 57 -15.22 17.35 -3.83
N ARG A 58 -14.91 18.33 -2.96
CA ARG A 58 -14.87 19.76 -3.33
C ARG A 58 -13.48 20.38 -3.31
N ARG A 59 -12.50 19.67 -2.75
CA ARG A 59 -11.13 20.16 -2.59
C ARG A 59 -10.19 19.16 -3.24
N ALA A 60 -9.32 19.66 -4.12
CA ALA A 60 -8.32 18.84 -4.80
C ALA A 60 -7.48 18.03 -3.80
N GLU A 61 -6.98 18.67 -2.76
CA GLU A 61 -6.18 18.02 -1.71
C GLU A 61 -6.95 16.89 -1.00
N HIS A 62 -8.23 17.12 -0.67
CA HIS A 62 -9.06 16.09 -0.05
C HIS A 62 -9.31 14.92 -1.02
N ALA A 63 -9.52 15.20 -2.31
CA ALA A 63 -9.65 14.15 -3.32
C ALA A 63 -8.36 13.33 -3.49
N ARG A 64 -7.17 13.97 -3.42
CA ARG A 64 -5.88 13.24 -3.38
C ARG A 64 -5.77 12.35 -2.17
N TYR A 65 -6.09 12.88 -0.99
CA TYR A 65 -6.06 12.11 0.25
C TYR A 65 -6.96 10.86 0.14
N VAL A 66 -8.22 11.04 -0.24
CA VAL A 66 -9.19 9.94 -0.37
C VAL A 66 -8.68 8.90 -1.38
N TYR A 67 -8.20 9.34 -2.55
CA TYR A 67 -7.65 8.42 -3.54
C TYR A 67 -6.45 7.64 -3.00
N LEU A 68 -5.45 8.30 -2.39
CA LEU A 68 -4.27 7.63 -1.82
C LEU A 68 -4.64 6.69 -0.66
N HIS A 69 -5.67 7.02 0.11
CA HIS A 69 -6.22 6.17 1.16
C HIS A 69 -6.78 4.86 0.60
N GLU A 70 -7.62 4.92 -0.43
CA GLU A 70 -8.16 3.72 -1.06
C GLU A 70 -7.08 2.92 -1.83
N VAL A 71 -6.09 3.60 -2.43
CA VAL A 71 -4.90 2.92 -2.99
C VAL A 71 -4.13 2.17 -1.91
N ALA A 72 -3.97 2.75 -0.72
CA ALA A 72 -3.31 2.07 0.40
C ALA A 72 -4.05 0.78 0.77
N HIS A 73 -5.39 0.79 0.76
CA HIS A 73 -6.19 -0.41 1.01
C HIS A 73 -5.96 -1.48 -0.06
N GLN A 74 -5.96 -1.10 -1.33
CA GLN A 74 -5.69 -2.04 -2.41
C GLN A 74 -4.30 -2.66 -2.32
N ILE A 75 -3.26 -1.85 -2.09
CA ILE A 75 -1.88 -2.34 -1.93
C ILE A 75 -1.76 -3.24 -0.70
N ALA A 76 -2.36 -2.85 0.42
CA ALA A 76 -2.39 -3.68 1.62
C ALA A 76 -3.07 -5.05 1.36
N MET A 77 -4.09 -5.09 0.50
CA MET A 77 -4.71 -6.33 0.06
C MET A 77 -3.76 -7.17 -0.81
N GLU A 78 -3.19 -6.57 -1.87
CA GLU A 78 -2.28 -7.22 -2.82
C GLU A 78 -1.05 -7.86 -2.14
N TYR A 79 -0.57 -7.24 -1.05
CA TYR A 79 0.61 -7.69 -0.30
C TYR A 79 0.28 -8.45 0.99
N GLY A 80 -0.98 -8.83 1.23
CA GLY A 80 -1.38 -9.64 2.39
C GLY A 80 -1.29 -8.91 3.74
N MET A 81 -1.18 -7.58 3.75
CA MET A 81 -1.12 -6.77 4.98
C MET A 81 -2.47 -6.64 5.69
N HIS A 82 -3.57 -6.87 4.96
CA HIS A 82 -4.93 -6.94 5.52
C HIS A 82 -5.15 -8.15 6.43
N ASP A 83 -4.41 -9.25 6.20
CA ASP A 83 -4.48 -10.50 6.98
C ASP A 83 -3.68 -10.44 8.30
N ALA A 84 -2.94 -9.35 8.54
CA ALA A 84 -2.14 -9.16 9.74
C ALA A 84 -2.99 -8.80 10.98
N PRO A 85 -2.57 -9.21 12.19
CA PRO A 85 -3.08 -10.34 12.99
C PRO A 85 -4.57 -10.27 13.42
N HIS A 86 -5.31 -9.25 12.99
CA HIS A 86 -6.69 -9.01 13.42
C HIS A 86 -7.69 -8.84 12.27
N GLY A 87 -7.25 -8.94 11.02
CA GLY A 87 -8.13 -8.72 9.85
C GLY A 87 -8.65 -7.29 9.80
N VAL A 88 -7.85 -6.33 10.27
CA VAL A 88 -8.27 -4.93 10.38
C VAL A 88 -7.59 -4.08 9.31
N ALA A 89 -8.42 -3.36 8.56
CA ALA A 89 -8.01 -2.57 7.41
C ALA A 89 -7.10 -1.39 7.77
N HIS A 90 -7.20 -0.84 8.99
CA HIS A 90 -6.47 0.36 9.46
C HIS A 90 -5.45 0.05 10.56
N ASN A 91 -4.57 -0.94 10.32
CA ASN A 91 -3.50 -1.28 11.25
C ASN A 91 -2.29 -0.31 11.15
N CYS A 92 -1.30 -0.44 12.05
CA CYS A 92 -0.14 0.46 12.05
C CYS A 92 0.73 0.34 10.78
N TYR A 93 0.79 -0.82 10.12
CA TYR A 93 1.53 -0.98 8.86
C TYR A 93 0.80 -0.29 7.70
N PHE A 94 -0.54 -0.38 7.66
CA PHE A 94 -1.35 0.45 6.78
C PHE A 94 -1.08 1.95 7.02
N GLY A 95 -1.04 2.37 8.28
CA GLY A 95 -0.72 3.74 8.66
C GLY A 95 0.65 4.21 8.16
N VAL A 96 1.68 3.37 8.24
CA VAL A 96 3.01 3.67 7.65
C VAL A 96 2.89 3.88 6.15
N LEU A 97 2.21 2.98 5.44
CA LEU A 97 2.05 3.05 3.98
C LEU A 97 1.34 4.35 3.56
N LEU A 98 0.21 4.65 4.19
CA LEU A 98 -0.57 5.85 3.92
C LEU A 98 0.21 7.12 4.25
N LEU A 99 0.80 7.22 5.44
CA LEU A 99 1.54 8.41 5.84
C LEU A 99 2.78 8.64 4.96
N THR A 100 3.44 7.59 4.49
CA THR A 100 4.52 7.72 3.50
C THR A 100 4.04 8.33 2.20
N MET A 101 2.93 7.84 1.62
CA MET A 101 2.35 8.43 0.41
C MET A 101 1.96 9.90 0.63
N LEU A 102 1.30 10.21 1.75
CA LEU A 102 0.89 11.57 2.07
C LEU A 102 2.08 12.51 2.28
N LYS A 103 3.16 12.07 2.93
CA LYS A 103 4.39 12.87 3.07
C LYS A 103 5.01 13.19 1.71
N ARG A 104 5.11 12.20 0.82
CA ARG A 104 5.63 12.41 -0.53
C ARG A 104 4.73 13.34 -1.36
N ALA A 105 3.42 13.25 -1.16
CA ALA A 105 2.40 14.12 -1.77
C ALA A 105 2.27 15.51 -1.13
N ASP A 106 3.13 15.89 -0.16
CA ASP A 106 3.02 17.12 0.63
C ASP A 106 1.64 17.32 1.30
N SER A 107 1.03 16.22 1.74
CA SER A 107 -0.34 16.14 2.25
C SER A 107 -0.43 15.45 3.62
N ALA A 108 0.68 15.38 4.37
CA ALA A 108 0.75 14.69 5.66
C ALA A 108 -0.24 15.23 6.72
N HIS A 109 -0.67 16.49 6.59
CA HIS A 109 -1.65 17.10 7.49
C HIS A 109 -3.07 16.55 7.35
N TYR A 110 -3.35 15.77 6.29
CA TYR A 110 -4.60 15.02 6.13
C TYR A 110 -4.58 13.66 6.84
N PHE A 111 -3.46 13.23 7.42
CA PHE A 111 -3.40 11.97 8.15
C PHE A 111 -4.16 12.07 9.49
N GLN A 112 -5.06 11.14 9.75
CA GLN A 112 -5.97 11.18 10.89
C GLN A 112 -5.73 10.01 11.83
N ILE A 113 -6.07 10.18 13.11
CA ILE A 113 -5.93 9.12 14.11
C ILE A 113 -6.76 7.88 13.71
N TYR A 114 -7.91 8.08 13.04
CA TYR A 114 -8.73 6.96 12.61
C TYR A 114 -8.02 6.05 11.60
N ASP A 115 -7.07 6.58 10.81
CA ASP A 115 -6.27 5.80 9.83
C ASP A 115 -5.41 4.70 10.50
N ILE A 116 -5.28 4.77 11.83
CA ILE A 116 -4.53 3.82 12.66
C ILE A 116 -5.34 3.35 13.89
N GLN A 117 -6.63 3.66 13.96
CA GLN A 117 -7.49 3.33 15.10
C GLN A 117 -8.19 1.99 14.96
N ASP A 118 -7.99 1.26 13.83
CA ASP A 118 -8.55 -0.08 13.62
C ASP A 118 -10.09 -0.14 13.78
N GLY A 119 -10.77 0.98 13.57
CA GLY A 119 -12.17 1.18 13.89
C GLY A 119 -12.90 1.87 12.75
N ALA A 120 -13.01 1.20 11.62
CA ALA A 120 -14.27 1.28 10.88
C ALA A 120 -15.00 -0.04 11.20
N PRO A 121 -16.23 -0.03 11.72
CA PRO A 121 -17.01 -1.26 11.78
C PRO A 121 -17.01 -1.84 10.36
N SER A 122 -16.52 -3.07 10.21
CA SER A 122 -16.82 -3.82 9.00
C SER A 122 -18.33 -3.86 8.89
N PHE A 123 -18.90 -3.15 7.90
CA PHE A 123 -20.35 -3.14 7.67
C PHE A 123 -20.90 -4.58 7.51
N ASP A 124 -20.04 -5.54 7.20
CA ASP A 124 -20.33 -6.97 7.00
C ASP A 124 -20.26 -7.85 8.25
N SER A 125 -20.10 -7.30 9.46
CA SER A 125 -20.12 -8.13 10.69
C SER A 125 -20.80 -7.41 11.87
N PRO A 126 -22.15 -7.39 11.89
CA PRO A 126 -22.90 -6.96 13.06
C PRO A 126 -22.63 -7.94 14.21
N GLY A 127 -21.72 -7.59 15.12
CA GLY A 127 -21.41 -8.40 16.31
C GLY A 127 -19.94 -8.47 16.72
N LYS A 128 -19.00 -8.00 15.90
CA LYS A 128 -17.61 -7.81 16.36
C LYS A 128 -17.55 -6.50 17.15
N SER A 129 -17.38 -6.60 18.46
CA SER A 129 -17.14 -5.45 19.32
C SER A 129 -15.95 -4.65 18.78
N GLU A 130 -16.12 -3.34 18.60
CA GLU A 130 -15.00 -2.43 18.38
C GLU A 130 -13.90 -2.74 19.40
N VAL A 131 -12.71 -3.09 18.93
CA VAL A 131 -11.54 -3.19 19.81
C VAL A 131 -11.15 -1.76 20.16
N VAL A 132 -11.77 -1.21 21.20
CA VAL A 132 -11.43 0.11 21.73
C VAL A 132 -10.02 0.02 22.32
N ARG A 133 -9.04 0.54 21.59
CA ARG A 133 -7.64 0.58 22.02
C ARG A 133 -7.45 1.62 23.11
N SER A 134 -6.55 1.31 24.04
CA SER A 134 -6.14 2.29 25.05
C SER A 134 -5.44 3.48 24.41
N GLU A 135 -5.56 4.66 25.02
CA GLU A 135 -4.85 5.87 24.57
C GLU A 135 -3.34 5.65 24.45
N LYS A 136 -2.74 4.95 25.43
CA LYS A 136 -1.31 4.61 25.43
C LYS A 136 -0.91 3.77 24.22
N GLU A 137 -1.77 2.83 23.84
CA GLU A 137 -1.55 2.00 22.65
C GLU A 137 -1.64 2.84 21.37
N LEU A 138 -2.66 3.68 21.23
CA LEU A 138 -2.80 4.59 20.08
C LEU A 138 -1.61 5.53 19.94
N ILE A 139 -1.12 6.11 21.05
CA ILE A 139 0.09 6.95 21.07
C ILE A 139 1.31 6.15 20.59
N SER A 140 1.49 4.91 21.07
CA SER A 140 2.61 4.07 20.66
C SER A 140 2.58 3.75 19.17
N ARG A 141 1.40 3.44 18.62
CA ARG A 141 1.21 3.16 17.20
C ARG A 141 1.44 4.39 16.35
N PHE A 142 0.91 5.54 16.77
CA PHE A 142 1.14 6.81 16.09
C PHE A 142 2.63 7.17 16.03
N LYS A 143 3.36 6.99 17.13
CA LYS A 143 4.83 7.19 17.15
C LYS A 143 5.54 6.28 16.17
N PHE A 144 5.24 4.98 16.21
CA PHE A 144 5.80 4.01 15.26
C PHE A 144 5.54 4.42 13.81
N VAL A 145 4.29 4.79 13.48
CA VAL A 145 3.89 5.20 12.14
C VAL A 145 4.66 6.44 11.69
N CYS A 146 4.75 7.47 12.55
CA CYS A 146 5.50 8.68 12.26
C CYS A 146 7.00 8.41 12.03
N GLU A 147 7.63 7.61 12.89
CA GLU A 147 9.06 7.30 12.79
C GLU A 147 9.41 6.52 11.52
N VAL A 148 8.68 5.43 11.26
CA VAL A 148 8.95 4.54 10.13
C VAL A 148 8.56 5.19 8.78
N SER A 149 7.44 5.91 8.74
CA SER A 149 7.02 6.59 7.51
C SER A 149 7.99 7.70 7.09
N GLU A 150 8.68 8.34 8.04
CA GLU A 150 9.69 9.37 7.76
C GLU A 150 10.89 8.80 7.00
N GLU A 151 11.37 7.62 7.41
CA GLU A 151 12.46 6.92 6.72
C GLU A 151 12.06 6.58 5.29
N PHE A 152 10.89 5.95 5.11
CA PHE A 152 10.42 5.57 3.80
C PHE A 152 10.09 6.77 2.90
N ALA A 153 9.51 7.84 3.44
CA ALA A 153 9.16 9.03 2.66
C ALA A 153 10.38 9.69 2.02
N ARG A 154 11.54 9.68 2.69
CA ARG A 154 12.81 10.22 2.17
C ARG A 154 13.54 9.27 1.23
N GLY A 155 13.27 7.97 1.34
CA GLY A 155 13.96 6.95 0.57
C GLY A 155 13.41 6.74 -0.84
N PRO A 156 14.16 6.04 -1.71
CA PRO A 156 13.82 5.84 -3.11
C PRO A 156 12.83 4.68 -3.36
N TRP A 157 12.35 4.02 -2.29
CA TRP A 157 11.51 2.83 -2.41
C TRP A 157 10.17 3.14 -3.05
N MET A 158 9.70 2.25 -3.93
CA MET A 158 8.32 2.27 -4.38
C MET A 158 7.39 1.91 -3.23
N ILE A 159 6.16 2.41 -3.25
CA ILE A 159 5.16 2.12 -2.20
C ILE A 159 4.90 0.61 -2.09
N GLU A 160 4.86 -0.10 -3.21
CA GLU A 160 4.71 -1.55 -3.26
C GLU A 160 5.89 -2.30 -2.62
N GLU A 161 7.11 -1.80 -2.77
CA GLU A 161 8.30 -2.37 -2.10
C GLU A 161 8.21 -2.15 -0.58
N ILE A 162 7.73 -0.98 -0.16
CA ILE A 162 7.48 -0.68 1.26
C ILE A 162 6.44 -1.63 1.82
N ALA A 163 5.32 -1.85 1.12
CA ALA A 163 4.29 -2.80 1.52
C ALA A 163 4.85 -4.23 1.69
N ALA A 164 5.66 -4.69 0.74
CA ALA A 164 6.32 -6.00 0.82
C ALA A 164 7.29 -6.11 2.01
N LEU A 165 8.03 -5.03 2.32
CA LEU A 165 8.93 -4.97 3.47
C LEU A 165 8.15 -4.99 4.79
N LEU A 166 7.09 -4.19 4.90
CA LEU A 166 6.23 -4.14 6.08
C LEU A 166 5.55 -5.49 6.34
N TYR A 167 5.04 -6.15 5.30
CA TYR A 167 4.46 -7.50 5.43
C TYR A 167 5.50 -8.52 5.90
N ARG A 168 6.73 -8.50 5.35
CA ARG A 168 7.81 -9.40 5.82
C ARG A 168 8.18 -9.13 7.27
N SER A 169 8.31 -7.88 7.68
CA SER A 169 8.58 -7.51 9.08
C SER A 169 7.46 -8.00 9.99
N TYR A 170 6.19 -7.85 9.59
CA TYR A 170 5.06 -8.40 10.31
C TYR A 170 5.15 -9.92 10.47
N VAL A 171 5.35 -10.68 9.38
CA VAL A 171 5.48 -12.14 9.44
C VAL A 171 6.65 -12.57 10.34
N ILE A 172 7.77 -11.86 10.27
CA ILE A 172 8.94 -12.09 11.12
C ILE A 172 8.63 -11.74 12.58
N GLU A 173 7.92 -10.65 12.86
CA GLU A 173 7.52 -10.26 14.21
C GLU A 173 6.49 -11.19 14.82
N GLU A 174 5.52 -11.70 14.04
CA GLU A 174 4.57 -12.69 14.52
C GLU A 174 5.28 -14.03 14.80
N TRP A 175 6.21 -14.42 13.92
CA TRP A 175 7.08 -15.57 14.12
C TRP A 175 8.00 -15.39 15.34
N LYS A 176 8.60 -14.21 15.53
CA LYS A 176 9.43 -13.83 16.70
C LYS A 176 8.61 -13.59 17.96
N ALA A 177 7.37 -13.16 17.90
CA ALA A 177 6.48 -13.10 19.06
C ALA A 177 6.15 -14.53 19.52
N LYS A 178 6.07 -15.46 18.57
CA LYS A 178 6.05 -16.91 18.83
C LYS A 178 7.43 -17.48 19.24
N THR A 179 8.56 -16.77 19.06
CA THR A 179 9.94 -17.30 19.29
C THR A 179 11.00 -16.36 19.94
N ARG A 180 10.62 -15.28 20.64
CA ARG A 180 11.43 -14.19 21.27
C ARG A 180 12.12 -13.14 20.36
N THR A 181 11.72 -11.88 20.64
CA THR A 181 12.34 -10.53 20.54
C THR A 181 12.59 -9.78 19.21
N PHE A 182 12.00 -8.57 19.15
CA PHE A 182 11.95 -7.54 18.09
C PHE A 182 13.27 -6.77 17.86
N TYR A 183 14.11 -6.61 18.88
CA TYR A 183 15.28 -5.72 18.87
C TYR A 183 16.44 -6.14 17.93
N ASP A 184 16.46 -7.37 17.43
CA ASP A 184 17.51 -7.84 16.50
C ASP A 184 17.34 -7.31 15.07
N PHE A 185 16.17 -6.76 14.69
CA PHE A 185 15.90 -6.39 13.30
C PHE A 185 16.43 -5.00 12.91
N CYS A 186 16.36 -4.00 13.79
CA CYS A 186 16.89 -2.65 13.49
C CYS A 186 18.43 -2.61 13.35
N ASN A 187 19.12 -3.72 13.67
CA ASN A 187 20.55 -3.92 13.43
C ASN A 187 20.86 -4.82 12.22
N VAL A 188 19.85 -5.23 11.46
CA VAL A 188 20.07 -5.94 10.19
C VAL A 188 20.53 -4.91 9.17
N LYS A 189 21.84 -4.86 8.94
CA LYS A 189 22.42 -4.19 7.77
C LYS A 189 21.56 -4.53 6.56
N ALA A 190 21.15 -3.49 5.82
CA ALA A 190 20.36 -3.60 4.59
C ALA A 190 20.69 -4.91 3.89
N PRO A 191 19.73 -5.83 3.71
CA PRO A 191 20.03 -7.08 3.04
C PRO A 191 20.66 -6.69 1.70
N LYS A 192 21.90 -7.12 1.48
CA LYS A 192 22.45 -7.14 0.13
C LYS A 192 21.35 -7.81 -0.67
N ILE A 193 20.75 -7.08 -1.59
CA ILE A 193 19.80 -7.63 -2.55
C ILE A 193 20.56 -8.77 -3.20
N GLN A 194 20.38 -9.98 -2.69
CA GLN A 194 20.70 -11.19 -3.43
C GLN A 194 19.75 -11.06 -4.59
N ARG A 195 20.33 -10.66 -5.73
CA ARG A 195 19.77 -10.87 -7.05
C ARG A 195 19.37 -12.34 -7.11
N TRP A 196 18.17 -12.66 -6.67
CA TRP A 196 17.50 -13.89 -7.06
C TRP A 196 17.38 -13.77 -8.57
N GLY A 197 18.15 -14.61 -9.25
CA GLY A 197 18.50 -14.49 -10.65
C GLY A 197 17.27 -14.24 -11.53
N VAL A 198 17.37 -13.34 -12.50
CA VAL A 198 17.90 -13.74 -13.82
C VAL A 198 18.73 -15.02 -13.72
N ILE A 199 18.05 -16.17 -13.64
CA ILE A 199 18.63 -17.41 -14.12
C ILE A 199 18.71 -17.22 -15.64
N ALA A 200 19.76 -16.54 -16.09
CA ALA A 200 20.29 -16.79 -17.40
C ALA A 200 20.70 -18.25 -17.38
N PHE A 201 19.87 -19.14 -17.91
CA PHE A 201 20.23 -20.54 -18.15
C PHE A 201 21.43 -20.54 -19.13
N PRO A 202 22.67 -20.81 -18.70
CA PRO A 202 23.79 -20.92 -19.63
C PRO A 202 23.66 -22.22 -20.46
N GLY A 203 22.84 -23.16 -19.98
CA GLY A 203 22.55 -24.43 -20.66
C GLY A 203 21.50 -24.34 -21.77
N LEU A 204 20.58 -23.37 -21.74
CA LEU A 204 19.55 -23.25 -22.81
C LEU A 204 20.12 -22.57 -24.05
N PHE A 205 21.05 -21.63 -23.88
CA PHE A 205 21.75 -20.98 -24.99
C PHE A 205 22.72 -21.94 -25.69
N LEU A 206 23.35 -22.87 -24.96
CA LEU A 206 24.22 -23.89 -25.55
C LEU A 206 23.42 -24.99 -26.28
N ALA A 207 22.25 -25.37 -25.77
CA ALA A 207 21.36 -26.33 -26.45
C ALA A 207 20.77 -25.78 -27.75
N LEU A 208 20.44 -24.48 -27.80
CA LEU A 208 19.98 -23.82 -29.03
C LEU A 208 21.10 -23.61 -30.05
N LEU A 209 22.35 -23.36 -29.60
CA LEU A 209 23.49 -23.20 -30.50
C LEU A 209 23.88 -24.52 -31.18
N VAL A 210 23.86 -25.65 -30.46
CA VAL A 210 24.19 -26.98 -31.00
C VAL A 210 23.13 -27.45 -32.01
N MET A 211 21.86 -27.11 -31.81
CA MET A 211 20.82 -27.41 -32.80
C MET A 211 20.94 -26.60 -34.10
N SER A 212 21.38 -25.34 -34.03
CA SER A 212 21.60 -24.52 -35.23
C SER A 212 22.85 -24.90 -36.05
N ILE A 213 23.82 -25.58 -35.45
CA ILE A 213 25.01 -26.09 -36.16
C ILE A 213 24.74 -27.49 -36.75
N GLY A 214 23.98 -28.35 -36.06
CA GLY A 214 23.65 -29.70 -36.55
C GLY A 214 22.78 -29.72 -37.81
N ILE A 215 21.93 -28.72 -38.03
CA ILE A 215 21.06 -28.61 -39.22
C ILE A 215 21.84 -28.24 -40.50
N ARG A 216 23.08 -27.74 -40.39
CA ARG A 216 23.93 -27.43 -41.56
C ARG A 216 24.86 -28.57 -42.00
N ILE A 217 24.93 -29.69 -41.27
CA ILE A 217 25.84 -30.81 -41.59
C ILE A 217 25.09 -31.99 -42.26
N PHE A 218 23.75 -31.96 -42.30
CA PHE A 218 22.92 -32.98 -42.96
C PHE A 218 22.03 -32.43 -44.10
N ARG A 219 22.48 -31.38 -44.76
CA ARG A 219 21.99 -30.97 -46.08
C ARG A 219 23.14 -30.89 -47.07
#